data_AF-T0RJK4-F1
#
_entry.id   AF-T0RJK4-F1
#
_cell.length_a   1.000
_cell.length_b   1.000
_cell.length_c   1.000
_cell.angle_alpha   90.00
_cell.angle_beta   90.00
_cell.angle_gamma   90.00
#
_symmetry.space_group_name_H-M   'P 1'
#
loop_
_entity.id
_entity.type
_entity.pdbx_description
1 polymer ?
#
loop_
_entity_poly.entity_id
_entity_poly.type
_entity_poly.pdbx_seq_one_letter_code
_entity_poly.pdbx_strand_id
1 'polypeptide(L)'
;MGQDDIDWEKNFKPHMLDHLNEGCPSNSECTAELGKKRKAWEDLFKTRPTVMAMNSLAKTIGFPLKIWNDKNSSKEDYISWNSPCEVHNKEGQEIRTAETFIKSPFKKGDHTLFHKIYMENGDKVKEYIIPRDETPLYKDGNDLVFLLEEKGHYFGMRINEKNEYSLIKNPSTQNFSEFISCPKKLQDYFDKHVHKDLYRFSNCKALWNNKTKKYETFIVGKACS
;
A
#
# COMPACT_ATOMS: atom_id res chain seq x y z
N MET A 1 15.41 -24.57 28.03
CA MET A 1 14.23 -24.10 27.28
C MET A 1 13.06 -24.14 28.24
N GLY A 2 12.74 -23.02 28.88
CA GLY A 2 11.59 -22.92 29.78
C GLY A 2 10.37 -22.54 28.96
N GLN A 3 9.46 -23.48 28.74
CA GLN A 3 8.06 -23.13 28.49
C GLN A 3 7.52 -22.73 29.85
N ASP A 4 7.44 -21.43 30.12
CA ASP A 4 6.63 -20.95 31.21
C ASP A 4 5.17 -21.28 30.86
N ASP A 5 4.56 -22.15 31.67
CA ASP A 5 3.14 -22.46 31.63
C ASP A 5 2.35 -21.17 31.86
N ILE A 6 1.98 -20.49 30.76
CA ILE A 6 1.03 -19.40 30.82
C ILE A 6 -0.28 -20.00 31.33
N ASP A 7 -0.71 -19.60 32.53
CA ASP A 7 -2.05 -19.88 33.04
C ASP A 7 -3.07 -19.14 32.14
N TRP A 8 -3.49 -19.83 31.08
CA TRP A 8 -4.41 -19.31 30.07
C TRP A 8 -5.76 -18.93 30.68
N GLU A 9 -6.21 -19.60 31.73
CA GLU A 9 -7.50 -19.28 32.35
C GLU A 9 -7.50 -17.91 33.04
N LYS A 10 -6.35 -17.43 33.53
CA LYS A 10 -6.24 -16.11 34.18
C LYS A 10 -5.76 -14.98 33.27
N ASN A 11 -5.01 -15.29 32.21
CA ASN A 11 -4.33 -14.29 31.38
C ASN A 11 -4.86 -14.17 29.95
N PHE A 12 -5.86 -14.98 29.59
CA PHE A 12 -6.49 -14.90 28.28
C PHE A 12 -7.16 -13.55 28.05
N LYS A 13 -6.87 -12.94 26.90
CA LYS A 13 -7.51 -11.72 26.43
C LYS A 13 -8.22 -12.01 25.10
N PRO A 14 -9.33 -11.32 24.77
CA PRO A 14 -10.10 -11.64 23.56
C PRO A 14 -9.29 -11.68 22.26
N HIS A 15 -8.28 -10.82 22.10
CA HIS A 15 -7.42 -10.80 20.91
C HIS A 15 -6.57 -12.08 20.74
N MET A 16 -6.32 -12.84 21.82
CA MET A 16 -5.53 -14.06 21.78
C MET A 16 -6.22 -15.20 21.03
N LEU A 17 -7.51 -15.06 20.67
CA LEU A 17 -8.16 -15.94 19.69
C LEU A 17 -7.55 -15.81 18.29
N ASP A 18 -7.11 -14.60 17.95
CA ASP A 18 -6.67 -14.23 16.61
C ASP A 18 -5.14 -14.16 16.51
N HIS A 19 -4.50 -13.60 17.54
CA HIS A 19 -3.06 -13.38 17.58
C HIS A 19 -2.58 -13.10 19.01
N LEU A 20 -1.38 -13.59 19.38
CA LEU A 20 -0.81 -13.40 20.73
C LEU A 20 -0.55 -11.93 21.09
N ASN A 21 -0.15 -11.14 20.09
CA ASN A 21 0.09 -9.70 20.22
C ASN A 21 -1.17 -8.90 19.88
N GLU A 22 -1.60 -8.04 20.81
CA GLU A 22 -2.74 -7.15 20.59
C GLU A 22 -2.52 -6.20 19.39
N GLY A 23 -3.55 -6.04 18.56
CA GLY A 23 -3.53 -5.16 17.38
C GLY A 23 -2.93 -5.81 16.13
N CYS A 24 -2.26 -6.95 16.27
CA CYS A 24 -1.87 -7.76 15.15
C CYS A 24 -3.08 -8.48 14.54
N PRO A 25 -3.21 -8.49 13.21
CA PRO A 25 -4.29 -9.18 12.52
C PRO A 25 -4.10 -10.71 12.54
N SER A 26 -5.20 -11.45 12.45
CA SER A 26 -5.19 -12.91 12.42
C SER A 26 -4.33 -13.44 11.27
N ASN A 27 -3.66 -14.57 11.50
CA ASN A 27 -2.79 -15.25 10.53
C ASN A 27 -1.65 -14.37 9.94
N SER A 28 -1.23 -13.33 10.66
CA SER A 28 -0.08 -12.52 10.29
C SER A 28 1.18 -12.91 11.06
N GLU A 29 2.34 -12.71 10.44
CA GLU A 29 3.59 -12.54 11.18
C GLU A 29 3.69 -11.08 11.62
N CYS A 30 3.53 -10.85 12.93
CA CYS A 30 3.43 -9.50 13.49
C CYS A 30 4.02 -9.42 14.90
N THR A 31 4.90 -8.44 15.11
CA THR A 31 5.54 -8.20 16.40
C THR A 31 4.67 -7.31 17.29
N ALA A 32 4.93 -7.33 18.60
CA ALA A 32 4.17 -6.52 19.55
C ALA A 32 4.28 -5.01 19.29
N GLU A 33 5.40 -4.53 18.75
CA GLU A 33 5.55 -3.12 18.37
C GLU A 33 4.67 -2.76 17.19
N LEU A 34 4.69 -3.56 16.12
CA LEU A 34 3.85 -3.36 14.94
C LEU A 34 2.37 -3.45 15.28
N GLY A 35 1.98 -4.41 16.13
CA GLY A 35 0.62 -4.53 16.66
C GLY A 35 0.15 -3.26 17.38
N LYS A 36 1.01 -2.63 18.18
CA LYS A 36 0.71 -1.33 18.83
C LYS A 36 0.50 -0.20 17.82
N LYS A 37 1.35 -0.09 16.79
CA LYS A 37 1.21 0.93 15.73
C LYS A 37 -0.11 0.74 14.99
N ARG A 38 -0.41 -0.49 14.56
CA ARG A 38 -1.64 -0.83 13.87
C ARG A 38 -2.88 -0.57 14.71
N LYS A 39 -2.86 -0.98 15.99
CA LYS A 39 -3.94 -0.66 16.93
C LYS A 39 -4.15 0.84 17.08
N ALA A 40 -3.07 1.63 17.22
CA ALA A 40 -3.19 3.07 17.33
C ALA A 40 -3.84 3.71 16.09
N TRP A 41 -3.48 3.22 14.89
CA TRP A 41 -4.12 3.64 13.65
C TRP A 41 -5.59 3.26 13.62
N GLU A 42 -5.91 2.00 13.87
CA GLU A 42 -7.29 1.49 13.88
C GLU A 42 -8.18 2.19 14.92
N ASP A 43 -7.63 2.54 16.08
CA ASP A 43 -8.35 3.19 17.17
C ASP A 43 -8.78 4.62 16.79
N LEU A 44 -8.08 5.30 15.87
CA LEU A 44 -8.55 6.59 15.34
C LEU A 44 -9.95 6.47 14.72
N PHE A 45 -10.21 5.36 14.02
CA PHE A 45 -11.45 5.10 13.27
C PHE A 45 -12.57 4.52 14.14
N LYS A 46 -12.34 4.28 15.43
CA LYS A 46 -13.44 4.08 16.39
C LYS A 46 -14.28 5.35 16.57
N THR A 47 -13.72 6.49 16.20
CA THR A 47 -14.41 7.77 16.08
C THR A 47 -14.48 8.19 14.62
N ARG A 48 -14.94 9.40 14.32
CA ARG A 48 -14.83 9.98 12.97
C ARG A 48 -13.60 10.91 12.90
N PRO A 49 -12.39 10.38 12.62
CA PRO A 49 -11.18 11.18 12.72
C PRO A 49 -11.16 12.25 11.64
N THR A 50 -10.58 13.40 11.98
CA THR A 50 -10.27 14.43 10.99
C THR A 50 -8.99 14.05 10.25
N VAL A 51 -8.84 14.56 9.03
CA VAL A 51 -7.59 14.42 8.26
C VAL A 51 -6.38 14.99 8.99
N MET A 52 -6.58 16.02 9.81
CA MET A 52 -5.52 16.56 10.66
C MET A 52 -5.07 15.55 11.72
N ALA A 53 -6.01 14.87 12.38
CA ALA A 53 -5.71 13.82 13.35
C ALA A 53 -4.98 12.63 12.68
N MET A 54 -5.45 12.20 11.51
CA MET A 54 -4.82 11.12 10.74
C MET A 54 -3.38 11.50 10.33
N ASN A 55 -3.17 12.69 9.76
CA ASN A 55 -1.83 13.17 9.42
C ASN A 55 -0.93 13.31 10.65
N SER A 56 -1.47 13.75 11.79
CA SER A 56 -0.72 13.87 13.04
C SER A 56 -0.21 12.51 13.52
N LEU A 57 -1.08 11.49 13.56
CA LEU A 57 -0.66 10.15 13.94
C LEU A 57 0.32 9.55 12.93
N ALA A 58 0.08 9.73 11.63
CA ALA A 58 0.97 9.23 10.57
C ALA A 58 2.38 9.83 10.65
N LYS A 59 2.54 11.07 11.15
CA LYS A 59 3.88 11.65 11.42
C LYS A 59 4.60 10.95 12.57
N THR A 60 3.85 10.51 13.58
CA THR A 60 4.40 9.84 14.77
C THR A 60 4.80 8.41 14.45
N ILE A 61 3.83 7.59 14.01
CA ILE A 61 4.01 6.14 13.86
C ILE A 61 4.34 5.71 12.42
N GLY A 62 4.09 6.57 11.43
CA GLY A 62 4.05 6.20 10.00
C GLY A 62 2.62 6.02 9.50
N PHE A 63 2.40 6.14 8.19
CA PHE A 63 1.15 5.72 7.56
C PHE A 63 1.20 4.21 7.27
N PRO A 64 0.16 3.43 7.61
CA PRO A 64 0.11 2.01 7.25
C PRO A 64 -0.04 1.88 5.74
N LEU A 65 1.02 1.42 5.10
CA LEU A 65 1.09 1.25 3.66
C LEU A 65 1.10 -0.24 3.32
N LYS A 66 0.12 -0.66 2.52
CA LYS A 66 0.09 -2.00 1.93
C LYS A 66 1.16 -2.11 0.85
N ILE A 67 1.99 -3.15 0.94
CA ILE A 67 3.12 -3.43 0.05
C ILE A 67 3.26 -4.95 -0.16
N TRP A 68 4.28 -5.35 -0.89
CA TRP A 68 4.84 -6.70 -0.83
C TRP A 68 6.21 -6.68 -0.15
N ASN A 69 6.63 -7.83 0.35
CA ASN A 69 7.99 -8.08 0.83
C ASN A 69 8.42 -9.50 0.43
N ASP A 70 9.73 -9.76 0.44
CA ASP A 70 10.24 -11.10 0.26
C ASP A 70 10.47 -11.82 1.60
N LYS A 71 10.72 -13.13 1.56
CA LYS A 71 10.97 -13.96 2.75
C LYS A 71 12.15 -13.54 3.63
N ASN A 72 13.10 -12.77 3.12
CA ASN A 72 14.27 -12.33 3.87
C ASN A 72 14.01 -11.02 4.63
N SER A 73 12.83 -10.43 4.45
CA SER A 73 12.43 -9.23 5.16
C SER A 73 12.36 -9.46 6.68
N SER A 74 12.76 -8.43 7.44
CA SER A 74 12.74 -8.45 8.89
C SER A 74 11.30 -8.43 9.42
N LYS A 75 10.98 -9.34 10.34
CA LYS A 75 9.66 -9.36 11.01
C LYS A 75 9.38 -8.10 11.83
N GLU A 76 10.42 -7.35 12.20
CA GLU A 76 10.28 -6.11 12.95
C GLU A 76 9.76 -4.94 12.10
N ASP A 77 9.91 -5.03 10.78
CA ASP A 77 9.58 -3.93 9.86
C ASP A 77 8.21 -4.08 9.18
N TYR A 78 7.66 -5.31 9.18
CA TYR A 78 6.50 -5.67 8.37
C TYR A 78 5.52 -6.56 9.13
N ILE A 79 4.23 -6.21 9.05
CA ILE A 79 3.13 -7.14 9.33
C ILE A 79 2.91 -7.92 8.03
N SER A 80 3.16 -9.23 8.02
CA SER A 80 3.21 -10.02 6.78
C SER A 80 2.22 -11.18 6.78
N TRP A 81 1.73 -11.54 5.60
CA TRP A 81 0.90 -12.70 5.35
C TRP A 81 1.40 -13.45 4.13
N ASN A 82 1.13 -14.76 4.09
CA ASN A 82 1.31 -15.53 2.87
C ASN A 82 0.48 -14.91 1.75
N SER A 83 1.09 -14.69 0.59
CA SER A 83 0.33 -14.14 -0.52
C SER A 83 -0.63 -15.19 -1.07
N PRO A 84 -1.91 -14.84 -1.33
CA PRO A 84 -2.84 -15.76 -1.98
C PRO A 84 -2.53 -15.99 -3.46
N CYS A 85 -1.60 -15.23 -4.02
CA CYS A 85 -1.30 -15.24 -5.45
C CYS A 85 -0.34 -16.36 -5.81
N GLU A 86 -0.71 -17.24 -6.74
CA GLU A 86 0.12 -18.38 -7.15
C GLU A 86 1.48 -17.94 -7.71
N VAL A 87 1.55 -16.80 -8.43
CA VAL A 87 2.83 -16.32 -8.98
C VAL A 87 3.83 -15.87 -7.91
N HIS A 88 3.38 -15.67 -6.67
CA HIS A 88 4.22 -15.28 -5.53
C HIS A 88 4.80 -16.48 -4.77
N ASN A 89 4.27 -17.69 -5.01
CA ASN A 89 4.58 -18.91 -4.27
C ASN A 89 5.29 -19.95 -5.16
N LYS A 90 6.39 -19.55 -5.81
CA LYS A 90 7.19 -20.44 -6.68
C LYS A 90 8.37 -21.03 -5.92
N GLU A 91 8.87 -22.19 -6.31
CA GLU A 91 10.05 -22.77 -5.67
C GLU A 91 11.25 -21.80 -5.71
N GLY A 92 11.87 -21.56 -4.55
CA GLY A 92 12.96 -20.59 -4.40
C GLY A 92 12.54 -19.13 -4.17
N GLN A 93 11.27 -18.80 -4.38
CA GLN A 93 10.73 -17.44 -4.25
C GLN A 93 9.45 -17.42 -3.40
N GLU A 94 9.45 -16.58 -2.37
CA GLU A 94 8.27 -16.35 -1.56
C GLU A 94 8.07 -14.84 -1.42
N ILE A 95 7.06 -14.34 -2.12
CA ILE A 95 6.59 -12.95 -2.00
C ILE A 95 5.37 -12.97 -1.10
N ARG A 96 5.41 -12.15 -0.05
CA ARG A 96 4.35 -12.01 0.94
C ARG A 96 3.60 -10.71 0.71
N THR A 97 2.33 -10.68 1.09
CA THR A 97 1.64 -9.40 1.24
C THR A 97 2.02 -8.83 2.59
N ALA A 98 2.25 -7.53 2.67
CA ALA A 98 2.64 -6.89 3.91
C ALA A 98 2.01 -5.51 4.10
N GLU A 99 2.00 -5.08 5.35
CA GLU A 99 1.73 -3.73 5.78
C GLU A 99 2.96 -3.22 6.56
N THR A 100 3.40 -2.01 6.24
CA THR A 100 4.48 -1.33 6.96
C THR A 100 4.07 0.09 7.32
N PHE A 101 4.64 0.61 8.40
CA PHE A 101 4.36 1.98 8.86
C PHE A 101 5.45 2.93 8.37
N ILE A 102 5.18 3.57 7.24
CA ILE A 102 6.18 4.39 6.55
C ILE A 102 5.95 5.88 6.80
N LYS A 103 7.01 6.62 7.11
CA LYS A 103 6.96 8.09 7.21
C LYS A 103 7.16 8.71 5.83
N SER A 104 6.72 9.96 5.67
CA SER A 104 6.92 10.72 4.43
C SER A 104 8.36 11.24 4.34
N PRO A 105 9.03 11.15 3.17
CA PRO A 105 8.62 10.49 1.94
C PRO A 105 8.74 8.96 2.01
N PHE A 106 8.01 8.23 1.16
CA PHE A 106 8.20 6.79 1.02
C PHE A 106 9.64 6.49 0.59
N LYS A 107 10.38 5.82 1.47
CA LYS A 107 11.73 5.32 1.21
C LYS A 107 11.68 3.81 1.05
N LYS A 108 12.50 3.28 0.15
CA LYS A 108 12.71 1.84 0.00
C LYS A 108 13.43 1.33 1.24
N GLY A 109 12.77 0.44 1.99
CA GLY A 109 13.45 -0.43 2.94
C GLY A 109 14.09 -1.60 2.19
N ASP A 110 15.08 -2.23 2.80
CA ASP A 110 15.60 -3.50 2.31
C ASP A 110 14.45 -4.51 2.28
N HIS A 111 14.34 -5.25 1.17
CA HIS A 111 13.27 -6.22 0.91
C HIS A 111 11.84 -5.63 0.79
N THR A 112 11.67 -4.30 0.74
CA THR A 112 10.38 -3.67 0.40
C THR A 112 10.12 -3.74 -1.10
N LEU A 113 9.02 -4.38 -1.50
CA LEU A 113 8.57 -4.45 -2.88
C LEU A 113 7.36 -3.53 -3.07
N PHE A 114 7.63 -2.27 -3.45
CA PHE A 114 6.58 -1.30 -3.74
C PHE A 114 5.85 -1.60 -5.04
N HIS A 115 4.54 -1.34 -5.04
CA HIS A 115 3.79 -1.24 -6.28
C HIS A 115 4.21 0.04 -7.02
N LYS A 116 4.50 -0.12 -8.31
CA LYS A 116 4.88 0.96 -9.20
C LYS A 116 3.90 1.08 -10.36
N ILE A 117 3.62 2.31 -10.76
CA ILE A 117 2.91 2.62 -12.00
C ILE A 117 3.77 3.52 -12.87
N TYR A 118 3.51 3.45 -14.17
CA TYR A 118 4.30 4.19 -15.15
C TYR A 118 3.43 5.07 -16.02
N MET A 119 3.87 6.29 -16.24
CA MET A 119 3.17 7.31 -17.00
C MET A 119 3.96 7.70 -18.23
N GLU A 120 3.29 7.86 -19.35
CA GLU A 120 3.88 8.48 -20.53
C GLU A 120 4.11 9.97 -20.31
N ASN A 121 5.31 10.47 -20.59
CA ASN A 121 5.67 11.87 -20.46
C ASN A 121 6.53 12.32 -21.65
N GLY A 122 5.86 12.58 -22.78
CA GLY A 122 6.52 12.82 -24.07
C GLY A 122 7.39 11.62 -24.43
N ASP A 123 8.69 11.86 -24.64
CA ASP A 123 9.64 10.80 -24.99
C ASP A 123 10.08 9.93 -23.79
N LYS A 124 9.78 10.34 -22.56
CA LYS A 124 10.18 9.61 -21.34
C LYS A 124 9.01 8.87 -20.72
N VAL A 125 9.32 7.90 -19.87
CA VAL A 125 8.35 7.24 -18.99
C VAL A 125 8.69 7.64 -17.54
N LYS A 126 7.69 8.14 -16.81
CA LYS A 126 7.83 8.48 -15.38
C LYS A 126 7.35 7.32 -14.53
N GLU A 127 8.09 7.01 -13.46
CA GLU A 127 7.73 5.99 -12.46
C GLU A 127 7.14 6.68 -11.23
N TYR A 128 6.09 6.07 -10.66
CA TYR A 128 5.50 6.48 -9.39
C TYR A 128 5.38 5.27 -8.46
N ILE A 129 5.70 5.46 -7.17
CA ILE A 129 5.39 4.48 -6.11
C ILE A 129 3.97 4.71 -5.64
N ILE A 130 3.20 3.63 -5.54
CA ILE A 130 1.81 3.65 -5.07
C ILE A 130 1.59 2.58 -4.00
N PRO A 131 0.54 2.70 -3.19
CA PRO A 131 0.12 1.60 -2.32
C PRO A 131 -0.27 0.37 -3.15
N ARG A 132 -0.02 -0.81 -2.59
CA ARG A 132 -0.52 -2.07 -3.13
C ARG A 132 -2.05 -2.04 -3.20
N ASP A 133 -2.60 -2.66 -4.24
CA ASP A 133 -4.04 -2.77 -4.56
C ASP A 133 -4.77 -1.46 -4.86
N GLU A 134 -4.14 -0.31 -4.61
CA GLU A 134 -4.73 0.98 -4.92
C GLU A 134 -4.53 1.37 -6.39
N THR A 135 -5.33 2.31 -6.86
CA THR A 135 -5.15 2.95 -8.16
C THR A 135 -5.51 4.43 -8.00
N PRO A 136 -4.68 5.36 -8.50
CA PRO A 136 -5.00 6.78 -8.39
C PRO A 136 -6.34 7.10 -9.05
N LEU A 137 -7.12 7.95 -8.39
CA LEU A 137 -8.41 8.45 -8.86
C LEU A 137 -8.22 9.50 -9.96
N TYR A 138 -7.26 10.41 -9.77
CA TYR A 138 -6.93 11.48 -10.71
C TYR A 138 -5.52 12.05 -10.42
N LYS A 139 -5.09 12.99 -11.25
CA LYS A 139 -3.89 13.80 -11.03
C LYS A 139 -4.20 15.25 -10.72
N ASP A 140 -3.38 15.86 -9.88
CA ASP A 140 -3.47 17.27 -9.54
C ASP A 140 -2.13 17.96 -9.83
N GLY A 141 -1.87 18.24 -11.12
CA GLY A 141 -0.54 18.63 -11.57
C GLY A 141 0.37 17.41 -11.65
N ASN A 142 1.42 17.37 -10.83
CA ASN A 142 2.34 16.24 -10.78
C ASN A 142 1.97 15.19 -9.73
N ASP A 143 1.00 15.50 -8.87
CA ASP A 143 0.64 14.66 -7.74
C ASP A 143 -0.43 13.65 -8.14
N LEU A 144 -0.27 12.41 -7.70
CA LEU A 144 -1.28 11.36 -7.76
C LEU A 144 -2.22 11.50 -6.56
N VAL A 145 -3.53 11.43 -6.79
CA VAL A 145 -4.53 11.46 -5.73
C VAL A 145 -5.31 10.15 -5.70
N PHE A 146 -5.39 9.54 -4.52
CA PHE A 146 -6.07 8.28 -4.24
C PHE A 146 -7.28 8.54 -3.35
N LEU A 147 -8.32 7.71 -3.49
CA LEU A 147 -9.40 7.58 -2.53
C LEU A 147 -9.16 6.29 -1.76
N LEU A 148 -9.00 6.40 -0.44
CA LEU A 148 -8.78 5.29 0.46
C LEU A 148 -10.00 5.10 1.37
N GLU A 149 -10.19 3.86 1.81
CA GLU A 149 -11.24 3.47 2.73
C GLU A 149 -10.63 2.70 3.92
N GLU A 150 -11.03 3.08 5.13
CA GLU A 150 -10.67 2.39 6.36
C GLU A 150 -11.88 2.35 7.29
N LYS A 151 -12.38 1.15 7.62
CA LYS A 151 -13.52 0.92 8.54
C LYS A 151 -14.78 1.75 8.21
N GLY A 152 -15.08 1.96 6.94
CA GLY A 152 -16.18 2.76 6.41
C GLY A 152 -15.87 4.26 6.27
N HIS A 153 -14.66 4.70 6.59
CA HIS A 153 -14.23 6.09 6.47
C HIS A 153 -13.45 6.31 5.19
N TYR A 154 -13.96 7.21 4.34
CA TYR A 154 -13.33 7.60 3.09
C TYR A 154 -12.48 8.85 3.27
N PHE A 155 -11.24 8.81 2.81
CA PHE A 155 -10.32 9.94 2.80
C PHE A 155 -9.39 9.87 1.58
N GLY A 156 -8.71 10.97 1.29
CA GLY A 156 -7.77 11.02 0.18
C GLY A 156 -6.34 10.87 0.64
N MET A 157 -5.50 10.36 -0.25
CA MET A 157 -4.05 10.45 -0.12
C MET A 157 -3.49 11.10 -1.37
N ARG A 158 -2.61 12.07 -1.18
CA ARG A 158 -1.87 12.73 -2.26
C ARG A 158 -0.41 12.29 -2.17
N ILE A 159 0.16 11.82 -3.28
CA ILE A 159 1.58 11.44 -3.40
C ILE A 159 2.21 12.27 -4.52
N ASN A 160 3.32 12.94 -4.24
CA ASN A 160 4.05 13.72 -5.24
C ASN A 160 5.20 12.93 -5.89
N GLU A 161 5.91 13.55 -6.85
CA GLU A 161 7.04 12.94 -7.58
C GLU A 161 8.26 12.59 -6.70
N LYS A 162 8.32 13.12 -5.48
CA LYS A 162 9.36 12.80 -4.48
C LYS A 162 8.92 11.69 -3.51
N ASN A 163 7.75 11.08 -3.77
CA ASN A 163 7.08 10.13 -2.90
C ASN A 163 6.72 10.71 -1.52
N GLU A 164 6.61 12.03 -1.40
CA GLU A 164 6.03 12.65 -0.21
C GLU A 164 4.52 12.45 -0.26
N TYR A 165 3.95 11.94 0.83
CA TYR A 165 2.51 11.76 0.94
C TYR A 165 1.89 12.72 1.96
N SER A 166 0.61 13.01 1.75
CA SER A 166 -0.26 13.68 2.72
C SER A 166 -1.67 13.16 2.61
N LEU A 167 -2.39 13.11 3.73
CA LEU A 167 -3.81 12.77 3.74
C LEU A 167 -4.64 14.03 3.52
N ILE A 168 -5.70 13.92 2.72
CA ILE A 168 -6.58 15.03 2.33
C ILE A 168 -8.06 14.64 2.53
N LYS A 169 -8.93 15.63 2.66
CA LYS A 169 -10.37 15.43 2.83
C LYS A 169 -11.04 15.36 1.47
N ASN A 170 -12.00 14.44 1.30
CA ASN A 170 -12.92 14.37 0.17
C ASN A 170 -12.24 14.57 -1.20
N PRO A 171 -11.31 13.67 -1.61
CA PRO A 171 -10.74 13.75 -2.95
C PRO A 171 -11.88 13.63 -3.97
N SER A 172 -11.95 14.54 -4.92
CA SER A 172 -12.97 14.51 -5.96
C SER A 172 -12.42 15.04 -7.28
N THR A 173 -13.00 14.52 -8.37
CA THR A 173 -12.71 14.92 -9.74
C THR A 173 -14.02 15.01 -10.50
N GLN A 174 -14.09 15.91 -11.48
CA GLN A 174 -15.23 15.99 -12.38
C GLN A 174 -15.19 14.91 -13.46
N ASN A 175 -13.97 14.47 -13.83
CA ASN A 175 -13.73 13.47 -14.86
C ASN A 175 -13.06 12.25 -14.22
N PHE A 176 -13.64 11.08 -14.47
CA PHE A 176 -13.16 9.82 -13.90
C PHE A 176 -12.14 9.16 -14.81
N SER A 177 -11.34 8.26 -14.24
CA SER A 177 -10.40 7.46 -15.00
C SER A 177 -11.11 6.49 -15.93
N GLU A 178 -10.55 6.27 -17.11
CA GLU A 178 -11.07 5.33 -18.09
C GLU A 178 -10.02 4.25 -18.41
N PHE A 179 -10.46 3.02 -18.66
CA PHE A 179 -9.59 1.98 -19.18
C PHE A 179 -9.35 2.22 -20.67
N ILE A 180 -8.10 2.13 -21.08
CA ILE A 180 -7.69 2.35 -22.48
C ILE A 180 -6.73 1.26 -22.93
N SER A 181 -6.60 1.09 -24.24
CA SER A 181 -5.56 0.24 -24.83
C SER A 181 -4.18 0.75 -24.46
N CYS A 182 -3.27 -0.16 -24.10
CA CYS A 182 -1.92 0.22 -23.73
C CYS A 182 -1.10 0.68 -24.95
N PRO A 183 -0.51 1.89 -24.91
CA PRO A 183 0.49 2.28 -25.89
C PRO A 183 1.67 1.31 -25.85
N LYS A 184 2.15 0.88 -27.02
CA LYS A 184 3.25 -0.09 -27.14
C LYS A 184 4.48 0.32 -26.32
N LYS A 185 4.83 1.60 -26.35
CA LYS A 185 5.93 2.18 -25.58
C LYS A 185 5.81 1.92 -24.07
N LEU A 186 4.62 2.08 -23.49
CA LEU A 186 4.39 1.85 -22.07
C LEU A 186 4.42 0.36 -21.73
N GLN A 187 3.86 -0.48 -22.61
CA GLN A 187 3.91 -1.93 -22.44
C GLN A 187 5.35 -2.44 -22.45
N ASP A 188 6.13 -2.06 -23.48
CA ASP A 188 7.54 -2.44 -23.61
C ASP A 188 8.37 -1.95 -22.40
N TYR A 189 8.07 -0.75 -21.88
CA TYR A 189 8.72 -0.22 -20.70
C TYR A 189 8.36 -1.02 -19.44
N PHE A 190 7.07 -1.31 -19.24
CA PHE A 190 6.57 -2.09 -18.11
C PHE A 190 7.25 -3.46 -18.08
N ASP A 191 7.17 -4.22 -19.17
CA ASP A 191 7.70 -5.59 -19.26
C ASP A 191 9.21 -5.68 -18.99
N LYS A 192 9.95 -4.60 -19.25
CA LYS A 192 11.39 -4.49 -19.01
C LYS A 192 11.76 -4.12 -17.57
N HIS A 193 10.94 -3.33 -16.87
CA HIS A 193 11.33 -2.71 -15.59
C HIS A 193 10.58 -3.25 -14.37
N VAL A 194 9.50 -4.01 -14.56
CA VAL A 194 8.77 -4.61 -13.44
C VAL A 194 9.47 -5.85 -12.90
N HIS A 195 9.27 -6.10 -11.61
CA HIS A 195 9.54 -7.40 -11.04
C HIS A 195 8.52 -8.38 -11.61
N LYS A 196 8.97 -9.27 -12.51
CA LYS A 196 8.09 -10.14 -13.31
C LYS A 196 7.18 -11.02 -12.44
N ASP A 197 7.65 -11.36 -11.25
CA ASP A 197 6.89 -12.19 -10.33
C ASP A 197 5.93 -11.42 -9.41
N LEU A 198 5.80 -10.09 -9.53
CA LEU A 198 4.80 -9.33 -8.77
C LEU A 198 3.44 -9.21 -9.48
N TYR A 199 3.41 -9.30 -10.80
CA TYR A 199 2.24 -8.96 -11.59
C TYR A 199 1.87 -10.11 -12.52
N ARG A 200 0.57 -10.42 -12.60
CA ARG A 200 0.03 -11.43 -13.52
C ARG A 200 -0.33 -10.80 -14.87
N PHE A 201 -0.82 -9.56 -14.84
CA PHE A 201 -1.15 -8.79 -16.03
C PHE A 201 -1.01 -7.30 -15.77
N SER A 202 -1.09 -6.50 -16.82
CA SER A 202 -1.11 -5.04 -16.76
C SER A 202 -2.30 -4.50 -17.52
N ASN A 203 -2.78 -3.33 -17.11
CA ASN A 203 -3.82 -2.60 -17.82
C ASN A 203 -3.47 -1.11 -17.88
N CYS A 204 -3.92 -0.44 -18.92
CA CYS A 204 -3.72 1.00 -19.04
C CYS A 204 -4.97 1.79 -18.65
N LYS A 205 -4.74 2.94 -18.04
CA LYS A 205 -5.77 3.89 -17.63
C LYS A 205 -5.41 5.29 -18.08
N ALA A 206 -6.39 6.01 -18.59
CA ALA A 206 -6.32 7.45 -18.78
C ALA A 206 -6.76 8.12 -17.47
N LEU A 207 -5.86 8.85 -16.81
CA LEU A 207 -6.17 9.61 -15.61
C LEU A 207 -6.35 11.08 -15.94
N TRP A 208 -7.45 11.68 -15.48
CA TRP A 208 -7.67 13.10 -15.65
C TRP A 208 -6.71 13.91 -14.77
N ASN A 209 -6.06 14.90 -15.36
CA ASN A 209 -5.24 15.86 -14.62
C ASN A 209 -6.02 17.16 -14.41
N ASN A 210 -6.37 17.44 -13.15
CA ASN A 210 -7.17 18.59 -12.76
C ASN A 210 -6.50 19.95 -13.04
N LYS A 211 -5.17 20.02 -13.10
CA LYS A 211 -4.45 21.26 -13.42
C LYS A 211 -4.32 21.48 -14.92
N THR A 212 -3.92 20.45 -15.66
CA THR A 212 -3.68 20.58 -17.12
C THR A 212 -4.94 20.41 -17.96
N LYS A 213 -6.03 19.90 -17.35
CA LYS A 213 -7.31 19.58 -18.01
C LYS A 213 -7.14 18.60 -19.18
N LYS A 214 -6.26 17.61 -19.00
CA LYS A 214 -5.96 16.58 -19.99
C LYS A 214 -5.91 15.21 -19.34
N TYR A 215 -6.20 14.19 -20.13
CA TYR A 215 -5.93 12.81 -19.74
C TYR A 215 -4.45 12.47 -19.94
N GLU A 216 -3.87 11.78 -18.96
CA GLU A 216 -2.53 11.25 -18.99
C GLU A 216 -2.59 9.72 -18.89
N THR A 217 -1.82 9.03 -19.73
CA THR A 217 -1.87 7.57 -19.82
C THR A 217 -0.92 6.92 -18.83
N PHE A 218 -1.45 5.98 -18.06
CA PHE A 218 -0.74 5.16 -17.10
C PHE A 218 -0.86 3.68 -17.44
N ILE A 219 0.18 2.91 -17.15
CA ILE A 219 0.13 1.45 -17.07
C ILE A 219 0.28 1.03 -15.61
N VAL A 220 -0.60 0.12 -15.18
CA VAL A 220 -0.71 -0.38 -13.81
C VAL A 220 -0.61 -1.90 -13.84
N GLY A 221 0.25 -2.46 -13.00
CA GLY A 221 0.35 -3.89 -12.79
C GLY A 221 -0.76 -4.38 -11.88
N LYS A 222 -1.25 -5.59 -12.13
CA LYS A 222 -2.18 -6.28 -11.24
C LYS A 222 -1.61 -7.65 -10.91
N ALA A 223 -1.49 -7.92 -9.61
CA ALA A 223 -1.22 -9.25 -9.09
C ALA A 223 -2.47 -10.13 -9.24
N CYS A 224 -2.56 -11.22 -8.48
CA CYS A 224 -3.80 -11.98 -8.40
C CYS A 224 -4.88 -11.20 -7.65
N SER A 225 -6.10 -11.27 -8.18
CA SER A 225 -7.35 -10.84 -7.53
C SER A 225 -7.81 -11.87 -6.51
#